data_AF-A0A916QK08-F1
#
_entry.id   AF-A0A916QK08-F1
#
_cell.length_a   1.000
_cell.length_b   1.000
_cell.length_c   1.000
_cell.angle_alpha   90.00
_cell.angle_beta   90.00
_cell.angle_gamma   90.00
#
_symmetry.space_group_name_H-M   'P 1'
#
loop_
_entity.id
_entity.type
_entity.pdbx_description
1 polymer ?
#
loop_
_entity_poly.entity_id
_entity_poly.type
_entity_poly.pdbx_seq_one_letter_code
_entity_poly.pdbx_strand_id
1 'polypeptide(L)'
;MAGALANQYQYLATLESHTCDQCAHLDGRIFYVKNKVEGLNYPLIHPYCRCTTVPYMKDLPDIESRWYRDPVTGKGKWTNGKMNYKQWAEATNVNPLIKQKFINATPVSGKLNSPKLSLLEEQAIKNYVSSDSYKLNYALRNGQPLTEDQEKMKINLDKALKKMPYYTDSKPLQRDYFFSYDESVINFLFQMDNGLFEDPAYISASKIHYGEGTEQVHVIIKKSKSGRDITQYNKQEQEVLFPRNTKFKITDTFINKEGVKTIVWEEYTDQ
;
A
#
# COMPACT_ATOMS: atom_id res chain seq x y z
N MET A 1 0.63 -26.25 35.76
CA MET A 1 1.37 -25.93 34.50
C MET A 1 1.15 -24.46 34.23
N ALA A 2 2.21 -23.66 34.22
CA ALA A 2 2.12 -22.25 33.88
C ALA A 2 1.66 -22.14 32.42
N GLY A 3 0.52 -21.51 32.16
CA GLY A 3 0.01 -21.32 30.81
C GLY A 3 1.00 -20.45 30.04
N ALA A 4 1.66 -21.02 29.03
CA ALA A 4 2.49 -20.25 28.13
C ALA A 4 1.60 -19.23 27.43
N LEU A 5 1.78 -17.94 27.73
CA LEU A 5 1.11 -16.87 27.01
C LEU A 5 1.64 -16.86 25.58
N ALA A 6 0.74 -16.89 24.60
CA ALA A 6 1.13 -16.78 23.20
C ALA A 6 1.75 -15.40 22.96
N ASN A 7 3.03 -15.37 22.60
CA ASN A 7 3.75 -14.14 22.26
C ASN A 7 3.50 -13.69 20.81
N GLN A 8 2.74 -14.48 20.05
CA GLN A 8 2.38 -14.23 18.66
C GLN A 8 0.89 -14.41 18.44
N TYR A 9 0.37 -13.75 17.43
CA TYR A 9 -1.00 -13.91 16.94
C TYR A 9 -1.00 -14.01 15.42
N GLN A 10 -1.97 -14.73 14.86
CA GLN A 10 -2.24 -14.81 13.44
C GLN A 10 -3.42 -13.92 13.10
N TYR A 11 -3.30 -13.12 12.04
CA TYR A 11 -4.39 -12.30 11.53
C TYR A 11 -5.29 -13.13 10.62
N LEU A 12 -6.60 -13.09 10.87
CA LEU A 12 -7.61 -13.80 10.10
C LEU A 12 -8.56 -12.79 9.46
N ALA A 13 -8.43 -12.61 8.15
CA ALA A 13 -9.39 -11.86 7.37
C ALA A 13 -10.75 -12.57 7.37
N THR A 14 -11.84 -11.81 7.29
CA THR A 14 -13.14 -12.42 7.00
C THR A 14 -13.13 -12.92 5.56
N LEU A 15 -13.57 -14.15 5.33
CA LEU A 15 -13.73 -14.69 3.97
C LEU A 15 -15.09 -14.25 3.42
N GLU A 16 -15.12 -13.08 2.79
CA GLU A 16 -16.33 -12.51 2.20
C GLU A 16 -16.02 -11.48 1.12
N SER A 17 -17.03 -11.13 0.31
CA SER A 17 -16.88 -10.19 -0.80
C SER A 17 -16.61 -8.73 -0.40
N HIS A 18 -16.86 -8.38 0.87
CA HIS A 18 -16.67 -7.02 1.40
C HIS A 18 -15.36 -6.84 2.14
N THR A 19 -14.56 -7.90 2.26
CA THR A 19 -13.23 -7.79 2.86
C THR A 19 -12.35 -6.94 1.97
N CYS A 20 -11.81 -5.87 2.53
CA CYS A 20 -10.94 -4.98 1.80
C CYS A 20 -9.59 -5.64 1.50
N ASP A 21 -8.88 -5.10 0.52
CA ASP A 21 -7.58 -5.63 0.09
C ASP A 21 -6.54 -5.62 1.21
N GLN A 22 -6.56 -4.61 2.09
CA GLN A 22 -5.65 -4.54 3.24
C GLN A 22 -5.86 -5.73 4.19
N CYS A 23 -7.11 -6.01 4.54
CA CYS A 23 -7.43 -7.15 5.40
C CYS A 23 -7.10 -8.48 4.70
N ALA A 24 -7.44 -8.61 3.41
CA ALA A 24 -7.11 -9.77 2.59
C ALA A 24 -5.59 -10.04 2.55
N HIS A 25 -4.78 -8.98 2.46
CA HIS A 25 -3.32 -9.09 2.39
C HIS A 25 -2.68 -9.52 3.72
N LEU A 26 -3.31 -9.17 4.84
CA LEU A 26 -2.89 -9.56 6.19
C LEU A 26 -3.31 -11.00 6.53
N ASP A 27 -4.19 -11.62 5.74
CA ASP A 27 -4.74 -12.94 6.05
C ASP A 27 -3.66 -14.00 6.19
N GLY A 28 -3.70 -14.72 7.32
CA GLY A 28 -2.79 -15.80 7.64
C GLY A 28 -1.41 -15.36 8.14
N ARG A 29 -1.10 -14.06 8.16
CA ARG A 29 0.18 -13.54 8.67
C ARG A 29 0.27 -13.66 10.18
N ILE A 30 1.47 -13.98 10.66
CA ILE A 30 1.78 -14.11 12.08
C ILE A 30 2.57 -12.87 12.52
N PHE A 31 2.14 -12.27 13.63
CA PHE A 31 2.73 -11.08 14.21
C PHE A 31 3.07 -11.35 15.68
N TYR A 32 4.09 -10.66 16.19
CA TYR A 32 4.35 -10.65 17.63
C TYR A 32 3.35 -9.76 18.36
N VAL A 33 2.86 -10.19 19.53
CA VAL A 33 1.96 -9.39 20.37
C VAL A 33 2.61 -8.07 20.78
N LYS A 34 3.92 -8.05 21.01
CA LYS A 34 4.68 -6.82 21.29
C LYS A 34 4.70 -5.81 20.12
N ASN A 35 4.42 -6.26 18.89
CA ASN A 35 4.37 -5.43 17.68
C ASN A 35 2.92 -5.12 17.27
N LYS A 36 1.95 -5.33 18.17
CA LYS A 36 0.53 -5.07 17.91
C LYS A 36 0.30 -3.56 17.71
N VAL A 37 -0.22 -3.20 16.55
CA VAL A 37 -0.69 -1.86 16.20
C VAL A 37 -2.13 -1.93 15.70
N GLU A 38 -3.05 -1.39 16.51
CA GLU A 38 -4.47 -1.30 16.16
C GLU A 38 -4.63 -0.42 14.91
N GLY A 39 -5.43 -0.88 13.94
CA GLY A 39 -5.60 -0.14 12.70
C GLY A 39 -4.64 -0.55 11.57
N LEU A 40 -3.55 -1.28 11.87
CA LEU A 40 -2.53 -1.67 10.88
C LEU A 40 -2.37 -3.18 10.76
N ASN A 41 -1.97 -3.86 11.83
CA ASN A 41 -1.76 -5.31 11.86
C ASN A 41 -2.63 -6.00 12.93
N TYR A 42 -3.51 -5.25 13.58
CA TYR A 42 -4.44 -5.74 14.58
C TYR A 42 -5.80 -5.04 14.40
N PRO A 43 -6.92 -5.79 14.36
CA PRO A 43 -8.26 -5.20 14.22
C PRO A 43 -8.57 -4.20 15.34
N LEU A 44 -9.29 -3.10 15.08
CA LEU A 44 -10.05 -2.77 13.87
C LEU A 44 -9.24 -1.92 12.88
N ILE A 45 -9.03 -2.43 11.66
CA ILE A 45 -8.28 -1.76 10.58
C ILE A 45 -9.08 -0.59 9.96
N HIS A 46 -10.39 -0.78 9.81
CA HIS A 46 -11.31 0.19 9.20
C HIS A 46 -12.71 0.07 9.83
N PRO A 47 -13.58 1.07 9.66
CA PRO A 47 -14.98 0.97 10.08
C PRO A 47 -15.63 -0.29 9.47
N TYR A 48 -16.46 -0.97 10.26
CA TYR A 48 -17.14 -2.23 9.89
C TYR A 48 -16.19 -3.39 9.52
N CYS A 49 -14.91 -3.33 9.90
CA CYS A 49 -14.00 -4.47 9.79
C CYS A 49 -14.51 -5.64 10.65
N ARG A 50 -14.63 -6.82 10.05
CA ARG A 50 -15.05 -8.07 10.72
C ARG A 50 -13.90 -9.07 10.90
N CYS A 51 -12.70 -8.67 10.49
CA CYS A 51 -11.49 -9.47 10.63
C CYS A 51 -11.12 -9.60 12.11
N THR A 52 -10.43 -10.70 12.43
CA THR A 52 -10.08 -11.05 13.80
C THR A 52 -8.63 -11.51 13.88
N THR A 53 -8.15 -11.77 15.09
CA THR A 53 -6.85 -12.39 15.33
C THR A 53 -7.02 -13.59 16.25
N VAL A 54 -6.12 -14.55 16.13
CA VAL A 54 -6.07 -15.74 16.99
C VAL A 54 -4.67 -15.90 17.56
N PRO A 55 -4.49 -16.44 18.77
CA PRO A 55 -3.16 -16.72 19.30
C PRO A 55 -2.42 -17.72 18.41
N TYR A 56 -1.11 -17.52 18.23
CA TYR A 56 -0.26 -18.39 17.44
C TYR A 56 0.90 -18.92 18.29
N MET A 57 1.11 -20.23 18.25
CA MET A 57 2.27 -20.94 18.81
C MET A 57 2.56 -22.14 17.92
N LYS A 58 3.83 -22.50 17.75
CA LYS A 58 4.26 -23.60 16.87
C LYS A 58 3.61 -24.94 17.21
N ASP A 59 3.31 -25.14 18.50
CA ASP A 59 2.76 -26.40 19.02
C ASP A 59 1.23 -26.38 19.13
N LEU A 60 0.55 -25.29 18.74
CA LEU A 60 -0.91 -25.27 18.67
C LEU A 60 -1.40 -26.08 17.47
N PRO A 61 -2.54 -26.80 17.60
CA PRO A 61 -3.16 -27.44 16.46
C PRO A 61 -3.56 -26.39 15.42
N ASP A 62 -3.43 -26.75 14.15
CA ASP A 62 -3.91 -25.94 13.04
C ASP A 62 -5.41 -25.67 13.17
N ILE A 63 -5.86 -24.52 12.66
CA ILE A 63 -7.28 -24.20 12.58
C ILE A 63 -7.96 -25.23 11.67
N GLU A 64 -8.94 -25.96 12.19
CA GLU A 64 -9.63 -27.01 11.44
C GLU A 64 -10.53 -26.43 10.34
N SER A 65 -11.28 -25.38 10.68
CA SER A 65 -12.26 -24.78 9.78
C SER A 65 -12.35 -23.27 9.91
N ARG A 66 -12.72 -22.62 8.80
CA ARG A 66 -13.01 -21.19 8.73
C ARG A 66 -14.41 -20.97 8.18
N TRP A 67 -15.13 -20.05 8.80
CA TRP A 67 -16.42 -19.60 8.31
C TRP A 67 -16.24 -18.57 7.19
N TYR A 68 -17.07 -18.64 6.16
CA TYR A 68 -17.13 -17.66 5.08
C TYR A 68 -18.58 -17.38 4.66
N ARG A 69 -18.82 -16.22 4.05
CA ARG A 69 -20.11 -15.90 3.42
C ARG A 69 -20.04 -16.22 1.94
N ASP A 70 -20.91 -17.12 1.49
CA ASP A 70 -21.04 -17.44 0.08
C ASP A 70 -21.49 -16.18 -0.69
N PRO A 71 -20.71 -15.74 -1.69
CA PRO A 71 -20.94 -14.47 -2.39
C PRO A 71 -22.16 -14.50 -3.30
N VAL A 72 -22.59 -15.68 -3.75
CA VAL A 72 -23.74 -15.85 -4.65
C VAL A 72 -25.03 -15.98 -3.86
N THR A 73 -25.01 -16.79 -2.79
CA THR A 73 -26.22 -17.12 -2.02
C THR A 73 -26.39 -16.27 -0.76
N GLY A 74 -25.34 -15.56 -0.33
CA GLY A 74 -25.32 -14.77 0.90
C GLY A 74 -25.34 -15.59 2.19
N LYS A 75 -25.34 -16.93 2.11
CA LYS A 75 -25.39 -17.84 3.27
C LYS A 75 -23.99 -18.13 3.83
N GLY A 76 -23.92 -18.40 5.13
CA GLY A 76 -22.68 -18.83 5.78
C GLY A 76 -22.34 -20.28 5.41
N LYS A 77 -21.07 -20.53 5.10
CA LYS A 77 -20.50 -21.86 4.82
C LYS A 77 -19.18 -22.02 5.58
N TRP A 78 -18.75 -23.27 5.73
CA TRP A 78 -17.47 -23.61 6.32
C TRP A 78 -16.51 -24.10 5.24
N THR A 79 -15.24 -23.78 5.40
CA THR A 79 -14.13 -24.26 4.57
C THR A 79 -13.00 -24.75 5.45
N ASN A 80 -11.99 -25.37 4.85
CA ASN A 80 -10.76 -25.78 5.54
C ASN A 80 -10.11 -24.57 6.22
N GLY A 81 -9.66 -24.71 7.47
CA GLY A 81 -9.07 -23.60 8.21
C GLY A 81 -7.74 -23.08 7.65
N LYS A 82 -7.07 -23.84 6.78
CA LYS A 82 -5.89 -23.39 6.02
C LYS A 82 -6.22 -22.56 4.79
N MET A 83 -7.49 -22.48 4.40
CA MET A 83 -7.93 -21.65 3.28
C MET A 83 -7.61 -20.19 3.59
N ASN A 84 -6.76 -19.56 2.77
CA ASN A 84 -6.51 -18.13 2.85
C ASN A 84 -7.48 -17.34 1.96
N TYR A 85 -7.57 -16.03 2.17
CA TYR A 85 -8.48 -15.16 1.45
C TYR A 85 -8.32 -15.22 -0.08
N LYS A 86 -7.07 -15.25 -0.56
CA LYS A 86 -6.79 -15.32 -1.99
C LYS A 86 -7.35 -16.60 -2.62
N GLN A 87 -7.07 -17.75 -2.00
CA GLN A 87 -7.59 -19.05 -2.43
C GLN A 87 -9.12 -19.09 -2.37
N TRP A 88 -9.71 -18.53 -1.32
CA TRP A 88 -11.16 -18.43 -1.18
C TRP A 88 -11.78 -17.56 -2.29
N ALA A 89 -11.19 -16.41 -2.59
CA ALA A 89 -11.67 -15.49 -3.63
C ALA A 89 -11.59 -16.13 -5.02
N GLU A 90 -10.50 -16.83 -5.32
CA GLU A 90 -10.32 -17.62 -6.55
C GLU A 90 -11.37 -18.75 -6.64
N ALA A 91 -11.57 -19.53 -5.57
CA ALA A 91 -12.50 -20.65 -5.54
C ALA A 91 -13.97 -20.23 -5.65
N THR A 92 -14.30 -19.02 -5.21
CA THR A 92 -15.68 -18.51 -5.22
C THR A 92 -15.95 -17.53 -6.37
N ASN A 93 -14.95 -17.32 -7.25
CA ASN A 93 -14.98 -16.39 -8.37
C ASN A 93 -15.37 -14.96 -7.94
N VAL A 94 -15.00 -14.58 -6.72
CA VAL A 94 -15.18 -13.23 -6.17
C VAL A 94 -14.00 -12.42 -6.63
N ASN A 95 -14.23 -11.56 -7.61
CA ASN A 95 -13.32 -10.47 -7.87
C ASN A 95 -13.63 -9.35 -6.84
N PRO A 96 -12.69 -8.95 -5.96
CA PRO A 96 -12.89 -7.80 -5.07
C PRO A 96 -13.24 -6.50 -5.82
N LEU A 97 -13.06 -6.49 -7.15
CA LEU A 97 -13.40 -5.38 -8.04
C LEU A 97 -14.83 -5.40 -8.63
N ILE A 98 -15.68 -6.42 -8.35
CA ILE A 98 -17.09 -6.33 -8.75
C ILE A 98 -17.82 -5.44 -7.74
N LYS A 99 -17.80 -4.13 -8.05
CA LYS A 99 -18.80 -3.15 -7.60
C LYS A 99 -20.18 -3.77 -7.76
N GLN A 100 -20.78 -4.25 -6.68
CA GLN A 100 -22.23 -4.31 -6.61
C GLN A 100 -22.74 -2.88 -6.85
N LYS A 101 -23.61 -2.75 -7.85
CA LYS A 101 -24.33 -1.54 -8.25
C LYS A 101 -24.65 -0.66 -7.05
N PHE A 102 -23.97 0.47 -6.92
CA PHE A 102 -24.40 1.53 -6.01
C PHE A 102 -25.69 2.13 -6.58
N ILE A 103 -26.82 1.75 -5.99
CA ILE A 103 -28.10 2.42 -6.16
C ILE A 103 -27.97 3.78 -5.47
N ASN A 104 -28.01 4.85 -6.28
CA ASN A 104 -28.34 6.24 -5.97
C ASN A 104 -28.13 6.70 -4.51
N ALA A 105 -26.98 7.28 -4.21
CA ALA A 105 -26.83 8.18 -3.06
C ALA A 105 -26.75 9.63 -3.57
N THR A 106 -27.66 10.46 -3.09
CA THR A 106 -27.80 11.90 -3.36
C THR A 106 -26.52 12.67 -3.01
N PRO A 107 -26.17 13.73 -3.77
CA PRO A 107 -24.93 14.46 -3.53
C PRO A 107 -25.10 15.37 -2.31
N VAL A 108 -24.25 15.16 -1.29
CA VAL A 108 -24.11 16.10 -0.17
C VAL A 108 -23.18 17.22 -0.63
N SER A 109 -23.73 18.43 -0.78
CA SER A 109 -23.03 19.64 -1.17
C SER A 109 -22.21 20.21 -0.01
N GLY A 110 -20.94 19.79 0.07
CA GLY A 110 -19.91 20.49 0.83
C GLY A 110 -18.94 21.17 -0.13
N LYS A 111 -18.91 22.51 -0.18
CA LYS A 111 -17.89 23.28 -0.92
C LYS A 111 -16.52 23.02 -0.28
N LEU A 112 -15.75 22.09 -0.84
CA LEU A 112 -14.28 22.06 -0.71
C LEU A 112 -13.70 22.50 -2.05
N ASN A 113 -12.79 23.47 -2.02
CA ASN A 113 -11.98 23.91 -3.16
C ASN A 113 -11.07 22.75 -3.62
N SER A 114 -11.68 21.75 -4.25
CA SER A 114 -11.03 20.56 -4.77
C SER A 114 -10.60 20.86 -6.21
N PRO A 115 -9.42 20.41 -6.66
CA PRO A 115 -9.06 20.46 -8.07
C PRO A 115 -10.19 19.87 -8.91
N LYS A 116 -10.61 20.56 -9.97
CA LYS A 116 -11.68 20.08 -10.86
C LYS A 116 -11.14 18.95 -11.74
N LEU A 117 -11.03 17.75 -11.14
CA LEU A 117 -10.68 16.52 -11.85
C LEU A 117 -11.88 16.01 -12.64
N SER A 118 -11.60 15.35 -13.76
CA SER A 118 -12.60 14.51 -14.42
C SER A 118 -12.83 13.22 -13.62
N LEU A 119 -13.95 12.54 -13.86
CA LEU A 119 -14.25 11.26 -13.23
C LEU A 119 -13.13 10.22 -13.43
N LEU A 120 -12.51 10.20 -14.62
CA LEU A 120 -11.42 9.26 -14.95
C LEU A 120 -10.10 9.62 -14.26
N GLU A 121 -9.80 10.91 -14.10
CA GLU A 121 -8.63 11.40 -13.36
C GLU A 121 -8.76 11.08 -11.87
N GLU A 122 -9.93 11.31 -11.30
CA GLU A 122 -10.20 10.98 -9.90
C GLU A 122 -10.15 9.46 -9.66
N GLN A 123 -10.69 8.66 -10.58
CA GLN A 123 -10.57 7.21 -10.54
C GLN A 123 -9.11 6.74 -10.63
N ALA A 124 -8.30 7.35 -11.48
CA ALA A 124 -6.89 7.00 -11.61
C ALA A 124 -6.11 7.22 -10.30
N ILE A 125 -6.34 8.35 -9.60
CA ILE A 125 -5.72 8.57 -8.28
C ILE A 125 -6.21 7.52 -7.27
N LYS A 126 -7.52 7.26 -7.19
CA LYS A 126 -8.08 6.27 -6.25
C LYS A 126 -7.55 4.86 -6.48
N ASN A 127 -7.43 4.44 -7.75
CA ASN A 127 -6.86 3.15 -8.10
C ASN A 127 -5.36 3.07 -7.78
N TYR A 128 -4.64 4.19 -7.95
CA TYR A 128 -3.22 4.24 -7.63
C TYR A 128 -2.98 4.08 -6.12
N VAL A 129 -3.73 4.83 -5.31
CA VAL A 129 -3.66 4.79 -3.84
C VAL A 129 -4.03 3.42 -3.26
N SER A 130 -4.84 2.61 -3.95
CA SER A 130 -5.21 1.28 -3.46
C SER A 130 -4.11 0.23 -3.69
N SER A 131 -4.19 -0.51 -4.79
CA SER A 131 -3.29 -1.65 -5.09
C SER A 131 -2.74 -1.62 -6.51
N ASP A 132 -3.31 -0.82 -7.40
CA ASP A 132 -2.92 -0.84 -8.81
C ASP A 132 -1.58 -0.13 -9.04
N SER A 133 -1.11 0.68 -8.08
CA SER A 133 0.24 1.24 -8.07
C SER A 133 1.32 0.16 -8.21
N TYR A 134 1.19 -0.98 -7.53
CA TYR A 134 2.19 -2.06 -7.63
C TYR A 134 2.33 -2.60 -9.05
N LYS A 135 1.21 -2.89 -9.71
CA LYS A 135 1.21 -3.46 -11.07
C LYS A 135 1.72 -2.44 -12.10
N LEU A 136 1.23 -1.20 -12.00
CA LEU A 136 1.62 -0.14 -12.92
C LEU A 136 3.11 0.23 -12.74
N ASN A 137 3.55 0.48 -11.51
CA ASN A 137 4.93 0.85 -11.24
C ASN A 137 5.91 -0.28 -11.56
N TYR A 138 5.53 -1.55 -11.31
CA TYR A 138 6.36 -2.70 -11.71
C TYR A 138 6.55 -2.74 -13.22
N ALA A 139 5.48 -2.61 -13.99
CA ALA A 139 5.59 -2.65 -15.45
C ALA A 139 6.40 -1.47 -16.00
N LEU A 140 6.22 -0.25 -15.44
CA LEU A 140 7.00 0.93 -15.81
C LEU A 140 8.50 0.76 -15.51
N ARG A 141 8.87 0.30 -14.31
CA ARG A 141 10.28 0.11 -13.90
C ARG A 141 11.00 -0.96 -14.73
N ASN A 142 10.29 -2.00 -15.13
CA ASN A 142 10.85 -3.11 -15.90
C ASN A 142 10.68 -2.95 -17.41
N GLY A 143 10.17 -1.81 -17.89
CA GLY A 143 9.94 -1.56 -19.32
C GLY A 143 8.96 -2.56 -19.96
N GLN A 144 8.03 -3.12 -19.18
CA GLN A 144 7.06 -4.08 -19.68
C GLN A 144 5.93 -3.38 -20.45
N PRO A 145 5.35 -4.03 -21.48
CA PRO A 145 4.14 -3.54 -22.13
C PRO A 145 3.01 -3.35 -21.12
N LEU A 146 2.37 -2.17 -21.15
CA LEU A 146 1.21 -1.89 -20.31
C LEU A 146 -0.06 -2.46 -20.95
N THR A 147 -0.97 -2.98 -20.13
CA THR A 147 -2.34 -3.30 -20.58
C THR A 147 -3.09 -2.03 -20.94
N GLU A 148 -4.19 -2.15 -21.69
CA GLU A 148 -5.02 -0.99 -22.04
C GLU A 148 -5.51 -0.22 -20.81
N ASP A 149 -5.88 -0.93 -19.74
CA ASP A 149 -6.33 -0.33 -18.49
C ASP A 149 -5.18 0.37 -17.74
N GLN A 150 -3.98 -0.22 -17.74
CA GLN A 150 -2.78 0.40 -17.17
C GLN A 150 -2.38 1.65 -17.95
N GLU A 151 -2.49 1.63 -19.28
CA GLU A 151 -2.19 2.78 -20.14
C GLU A 151 -3.19 3.91 -19.88
N LYS A 152 -4.50 3.59 -19.81
CA LYS A 152 -5.54 4.55 -19.43
C LYS A 152 -5.30 5.13 -18.03
N MET A 153 -4.94 4.28 -17.07
CA MET A 153 -4.64 4.70 -15.71
C MET A 153 -3.45 5.66 -15.68
N LYS A 154 -2.34 5.31 -16.34
CA LYS A 154 -1.15 6.15 -16.47
C LYS A 154 -1.48 7.53 -17.06
N ILE A 155 -2.19 7.56 -18.18
CA ILE A 155 -2.57 8.82 -18.86
C ILE A 155 -3.44 9.70 -17.96
N ASN A 156 -4.43 9.11 -17.29
CA ASN A 156 -5.35 9.87 -16.43
C ASN A 156 -4.66 10.30 -15.13
N LEU A 157 -3.76 9.50 -14.58
CA LEU A 157 -2.96 9.86 -13.41
C LEU A 157 -2.01 11.02 -13.73
N ASP A 158 -1.31 10.97 -14.87
CA ASP A 158 -0.45 12.08 -15.34
C ASP A 158 -1.25 13.40 -15.46
N LYS A 159 -2.46 13.34 -16.02
CA LYS A 159 -3.35 14.51 -16.12
C LYS A 159 -3.83 14.99 -14.75
N ALA A 160 -4.18 14.06 -13.86
CA ALA A 160 -4.65 14.39 -12.52
C ALA A 160 -3.55 15.08 -11.71
N LEU A 161 -2.33 14.53 -11.71
CA LEU A 161 -1.18 15.10 -11.01
C LEU A 161 -0.84 16.51 -11.46
N LYS A 162 -0.98 16.85 -12.74
CA LYS A 162 -0.79 18.24 -13.21
C LYS A 162 -1.76 19.24 -12.57
N LYS A 163 -2.94 18.78 -12.13
CA LYS A 163 -3.97 19.60 -11.47
C LYS A 163 -3.89 19.56 -9.95
N MET A 164 -3.15 18.60 -9.38
CA MET A 164 -2.97 18.49 -7.95
C MET A 164 -2.04 19.60 -7.43
N PRO A 165 -2.27 20.09 -6.19
CA PRO A 165 -1.37 21.05 -5.57
C PRO A 165 0.02 20.46 -5.38
N TYR A 166 1.04 21.30 -5.49
CA TYR A 166 2.40 20.95 -5.09
C TYR A 166 2.47 20.78 -3.58
N TYR A 167 3.30 19.87 -3.12
CA TYR A 167 3.75 19.87 -1.73
C TYR A 167 4.79 20.97 -1.53
N THR A 168 4.51 21.93 -0.65
CA THR A 168 5.31 23.15 -0.45
C THR A 168 5.90 23.28 0.95
N ASP A 169 5.65 22.34 1.86
CA ASP A 169 6.23 22.35 3.19
C ASP A 169 7.75 22.09 3.10
N SER A 170 8.51 22.73 3.99
CA SER A 170 9.96 22.61 4.08
C SER A 170 10.40 21.27 4.67
N LYS A 171 9.49 20.52 5.28
CA LYS A 171 9.75 19.21 5.87
C LYS A 171 10.09 18.16 4.81
N PRO A 172 11.09 17.30 5.06
CA PRO A 172 11.44 16.21 4.16
C PRO A 172 10.36 15.14 4.12
N LEU A 173 10.21 14.52 2.96
CA LEU A 173 9.31 13.38 2.76
C LEU A 173 10.04 12.06 3.01
N GLN A 174 9.27 11.04 3.33
CA GLN A 174 9.74 9.78 3.87
C GLN A 174 9.23 8.64 2.98
N ARG A 175 10.06 7.66 2.66
CA ARG A 175 9.65 6.48 1.89
C ARG A 175 10.41 5.25 2.35
N ASP A 176 9.66 4.21 2.67
CA ASP A 176 10.20 2.93 3.11
C ASP A 176 10.10 1.91 1.98
N TYR A 177 11.16 1.13 1.79
CA TYR A 177 11.22 0.08 0.77
C TYR A 177 11.37 -1.30 1.43
N PHE A 178 10.51 -2.21 0.96
CA PHE A 178 10.49 -3.62 1.33
C PHE A 178 10.71 -4.47 0.08
N PHE A 179 11.61 -5.43 0.18
CA PHE A 179 12.06 -6.31 -0.89
C PHE A 179 11.90 -7.77 -0.44
N SER A 180 11.47 -8.62 -1.35
CA SER A 180 11.28 -10.04 -1.08
C SER A 180 12.60 -10.81 -0.96
N TYR A 181 13.68 -10.31 -1.56
CA TYR A 181 14.97 -10.98 -1.65
C TYR A 181 16.12 -9.98 -1.45
N ASP A 182 17.20 -10.41 -0.78
CA ASP A 182 18.37 -9.56 -0.51
C ASP A 182 19.04 -9.07 -1.80
N GLU A 183 19.08 -9.89 -2.85
CA GLU A 183 19.56 -9.49 -4.18
C GLU A 183 18.79 -8.29 -4.75
N SER A 184 17.49 -8.18 -4.45
CA SER A 184 16.67 -7.05 -4.91
C SER A 184 17.06 -5.75 -4.20
N VAL A 185 17.49 -5.82 -2.95
CA VAL A 185 18.03 -4.68 -2.20
C VAL A 185 19.34 -4.22 -2.87
N ILE A 186 20.25 -5.15 -3.16
CA ILE A 186 21.54 -4.85 -3.80
C ILE A 186 21.30 -4.21 -5.17
N ASN A 187 20.44 -4.79 -6.01
CA ASN A 187 20.12 -4.26 -7.34
C ASN A 187 19.48 -2.86 -7.28
N PHE A 188 18.67 -2.60 -6.26
CA PHE A 188 18.09 -1.28 -6.05
C PHE A 188 19.15 -0.25 -5.63
N LEU A 189 20.05 -0.60 -4.71
CA LEU A 189 21.14 0.27 -4.28
C LEU A 189 22.12 0.55 -5.42
N PHE A 190 22.43 -0.46 -6.24
CA PHE A 190 23.35 -0.33 -7.37
C PHE A 190 22.87 0.70 -8.42
N GLN A 191 21.55 0.87 -8.58
CA GLN A 191 20.99 1.92 -9.45
C GLN A 191 21.36 3.34 -8.99
N MET A 192 21.80 3.50 -7.74
CA MET A 192 22.10 4.77 -7.11
C MET A 192 23.60 5.02 -6.95
N ASP A 193 24.46 4.05 -7.27
CA ASP A 193 25.91 4.12 -7.05
C ASP A 193 26.58 5.27 -7.81
N ASN A 194 26.01 5.67 -8.95
CA ASN A 194 26.49 6.82 -9.72
C ASN A 194 26.03 8.18 -9.17
N GLY A 195 25.36 8.20 -8.00
CA GLY A 195 24.90 9.43 -7.34
C GLY A 195 23.68 10.09 -7.97
N LEU A 196 23.11 9.49 -9.02
CA LEU A 196 21.87 9.92 -9.67
C LEU A 196 20.94 8.72 -9.83
N PHE A 197 19.67 8.92 -9.51
CA PHE A 197 18.61 7.94 -9.60
C PHE A 197 17.43 8.52 -10.39
N GLU A 198 16.91 7.78 -11.36
CA GLU A 198 15.68 8.11 -12.08
C GLU A 198 14.72 6.94 -11.92
N ASP A 199 13.51 7.20 -11.43
CA ASP A 199 12.47 6.16 -11.37
C ASP A 199 11.54 6.32 -12.58
N PRO A 200 11.49 5.35 -13.51
CA PRO A 200 10.54 5.38 -14.63
C PRO A 200 9.08 5.34 -14.19
N ALA A 201 8.82 4.96 -12.93
CA ALA A 201 7.51 4.90 -12.32
C ALA A 201 7.24 6.10 -11.40
N TYR A 202 6.00 6.19 -10.93
CA TYR A 202 5.63 7.17 -9.91
C TYR A 202 6.18 6.76 -8.54
N ILE A 203 6.49 7.75 -7.69
CA ILE A 203 7.04 7.52 -6.35
C ILE A 203 6.08 8.08 -5.31
N SER A 204 5.51 7.22 -4.47
CA SER A 204 4.74 7.63 -3.29
C SER A 204 5.66 7.95 -2.13
N ALA A 205 5.51 9.10 -1.50
CA ALA A 205 6.19 9.41 -0.25
C ALA A 205 5.20 9.90 0.78
N SER A 206 5.52 9.75 2.06
CA SER A 206 4.72 10.25 3.15
C SER A 206 5.34 11.50 3.75
N LYS A 207 4.48 12.36 4.31
CA LYS A 207 4.89 13.50 5.16
C LYS A 207 5.38 13.05 6.54
N ILE A 208 5.12 11.80 6.91
CA ILE A 208 5.44 11.25 8.24
C ILE A 208 6.29 9.99 8.02
N HIS A 209 7.33 9.82 8.83
CA HIS A 209 8.08 8.57 8.86
C HIS A 209 7.39 7.62 9.83
N TYR A 210 6.98 6.46 9.33
CA TYR A 210 6.34 5.40 10.12
C TYR A 210 7.26 4.21 10.37
N GLY A 211 8.48 4.20 9.81
CA GLY A 211 9.42 3.10 9.93
C GLY A 211 9.85 2.87 11.38
N GLU A 212 9.78 1.61 11.81
CA GLU A 212 10.23 1.15 13.13
C GLU A 212 11.49 0.27 13.02
N GLY A 213 12.25 0.38 11.92
CA GLY A 213 13.46 -0.41 11.68
C GLY A 213 13.19 -1.77 11.04
N THR A 214 12.02 -1.96 10.42
CA THR A 214 11.64 -3.23 9.77
C THR A 214 11.81 -3.18 8.25
N GLU A 215 11.93 -1.98 7.71
CA GLU A 215 12.23 -1.70 6.32
C GLU A 215 13.68 -2.00 6.00
N GLN A 216 13.95 -2.45 4.76
CA GLN A 216 15.31 -2.77 4.34
C GLN A 216 16.06 -1.54 3.86
N VAL A 217 15.35 -0.59 3.25
CA VAL A 217 15.90 0.70 2.84
C VAL A 217 14.90 1.79 3.19
N HIS A 218 15.40 2.83 3.85
CA HIS A 218 14.66 4.05 4.12
C HIS A 218 15.17 5.18 3.23
N VAL A 219 14.28 6.01 2.72
CA VAL A 219 14.61 7.15 1.86
C VAL A 219 14.03 8.43 2.43
N ILE A 220 14.91 9.43 2.55
CA ILE A 220 14.55 10.80 2.93
C ILE A 220 14.65 11.67 1.68
N ILE A 221 13.52 12.22 1.22
CA ILE A 221 13.48 13.13 0.08
C ILE A 221 13.47 14.56 0.60
N LYS A 222 14.60 15.24 0.43
CA LYS A 222 14.79 16.65 0.77
C LYS A 222 14.16 17.54 -0.30
N LYS A 223 13.42 18.56 0.16
CA LYS A 223 12.88 19.68 -0.64
C LYS A 223 12.23 19.24 -1.97
N SER A 224 10.99 18.75 -1.86
CA SER A 224 10.15 18.46 -3.04
C SER A 224 9.92 19.71 -3.89
N LYS A 225 10.16 19.58 -5.19
CA LYS A 225 9.88 20.54 -6.26
C LYS A 225 8.69 20.10 -7.11
N SER A 226 8.55 18.80 -7.39
CA SER A 226 7.52 18.25 -8.27
C SER A 226 6.47 17.38 -7.55
N GLY A 227 6.72 16.98 -6.30
CA GLY A 227 5.78 16.19 -5.50
C GLY A 227 4.39 16.85 -5.41
N ARG A 228 3.36 16.04 -5.65
CA ARG A 228 1.95 16.46 -5.63
C ARG A 228 1.26 15.96 -4.37
N ASP A 229 0.66 16.87 -3.63
CA ASP A 229 -0.06 16.52 -2.41
C ASP A 229 -1.41 15.89 -2.75
N ILE A 230 -1.51 14.57 -2.55
CA ILE A 230 -2.72 13.78 -2.79
C ILE A 230 -3.37 13.32 -1.49
N THR A 231 -3.03 13.94 -0.35
CA THR A 231 -3.54 13.60 0.99
C THR A 231 -5.08 13.51 1.05
N GLN A 232 -5.80 14.30 0.24
CA GLN A 232 -7.27 14.23 0.21
C GLN A 232 -7.81 12.86 -0.23
N TYR A 233 -7.02 12.09 -1.00
CA TYR A 233 -7.36 10.75 -1.47
C TYR A 233 -6.77 9.65 -0.58
N ASN A 234 -5.68 9.96 0.15
CA ASN A 234 -5.05 9.06 1.11
C ASN A 234 -4.76 9.80 2.43
N LYS A 235 -5.82 10.05 3.22
CA LYS A 235 -5.71 10.86 4.44
C LYS A 235 -4.86 10.19 5.53
N GLN A 236 -4.79 8.87 5.52
CA GLN A 236 -4.05 8.09 6.52
C GLN A 236 -2.54 8.19 6.28
N GLU A 237 -2.09 8.04 5.03
CA GLU A 237 -0.65 8.05 4.74
C GLU A 237 -0.09 9.45 4.47
N GLN A 238 -0.96 10.48 4.39
CA GLN A 238 -0.59 11.86 4.06
C GLN A 238 0.29 11.95 2.81
N GLU A 239 -0.16 11.25 1.77
CA GLU A 239 0.69 10.90 0.63
C GLU A 239 1.00 12.10 -0.28
N VAL A 240 2.27 12.17 -0.67
CA VAL A 240 2.79 13.04 -1.72
C VAL A 240 3.31 12.16 -2.85
N LEU A 241 2.77 12.36 -4.05
CA LEU A 241 3.08 11.54 -5.21
C LEU A 241 3.97 12.31 -6.19
N PHE A 242 5.14 11.76 -6.50
CA PHE A 242 6.02 12.29 -7.53
C PHE A 242 5.62 11.75 -8.90
N PRO A 243 5.64 12.58 -9.96
CA PRO A 243 5.44 12.12 -11.33
C PRO A 243 6.46 11.04 -11.73
N ARG A 244 6.10 10.24 -12.71
CA ARG A 244 7.03 9.29 -13.34
C ARG A 244 8.22 10.01 -13.99
N ASN A 245 9.36 9.30 -14.09
CA ASN A 245 10.64 9.82 -14.59
C ASN A 245 11.19 10.98 -13.73
N THR A 246 10.82 11.04 -12.45
CA THR A 246 11.44 12.03 -11.54
C THR A 246 12.86 11.59 -11.22
N LYS A 247 13.78 12.53 -11.32
CA LYS A 247 15.21 12.31 -11.07
C LYS A 247 15.60 12.83 -9.69
N PHE A 248 16.48 12.09 -9.04
CA PHE A 248 16.99 12.40 -7.71
C PHE A 248 18.51 12.30 -7.71
N LYS A 249 19.16 13.29 -7.12
CA LYS A 249 20.56 13.20 -6.74
C LYS A 249 20.65 12.57 -5.36
N ILE A 250 21.57 11.61 -5.22
CA ILE A 250 21.90 11.02 -3.94
C ILE A 250 22.90 11.93 -3.24
N THR A 251 22.49 12.49 -2.11
CA THR A 251 23.30 13.49 -1.38
C THR A 251 23.99 12.92 -0.16
N ASP A 252 23.44 11.85 0.41
CA ASP A 252 24.00 11.19 1.58
C ASP A 252 23.48 9.75 1.68
N THR A 253 24.22 8.91 2.38
CA THR A 253 23.86 7.52 2.66
C THR A 253 24.50 7.06 3.96
N PHE A 254 23.67 6.60 4.91
CA PHE A 254 24.11 6.19 6.24
C PHE A 254 23.26 5.04 6.79
N ILE A 255 23.64 4.49 7.94
CA ILE A 255 22.80 3.55 8.71
C ILE A 255 22.17 4.34 9.86
N ASN A 256 20.84 4.33 9.99
CA ASN A 256 20.15 5.05 11.05
C ASN A 256 20.28 4.33 12.41
N LYS A 257 19.70 4.92 13.46
CA LYS A 257 19.80 4.38 14.84
C LYS A 257 19.09 3.03 14.99
N GLU A 258 18.16 2.71 14.09
CA GLU A 258 17.45 1.44 13.99
C GLU A 258 18.24 0.37 13.20
N GLY A 259 19.40 0.70 12.63
CA GLY A 259 20.19 -0.23 11.83
C GLY A 259 19.78 -0.32 10.36
N VAL A 260 18.89 0.56 9.90
CA VAL A 260 18.37 0.59 8.53
C VAL A 260 19.23 1.47 7.64
N LYS A 261 19.51 0.98 6.43
CA LYS A 261 20.18 1.74 5.37
C LYS A 261 19.28 2.90 4.94
N THR A 262 19.72 4.12 5.23
CA THR A 262 19.01 5.36 4.89
C THR A 262 19.73 6.09 3.77
N ILE A 263 18.98 6.50 2.75
CA ILE A 263 19.47 7.23 1.58
C ILE A 263 18.78 8.59 1.50
N VAL A 264 19.54 9.63 1.23
CA VAL A 264 19.01 10.99 1.14
C VAL A 264 18.96 11.46 -0.31
N TRP A 265 17.76 11.73 -0.79
CA TRP A 265 17.47 12.17 -2.15
C TRP A 265 17.17 13.67 -2.21
N GLU A 266 17.65 14.33 -3.24
CA GLU A 266 17.23 15.69 -3.62
C GLU A 266 16.76 15.69 -5.08
N GLU A 267 15.60 16.28 -5.37
CA GLU A 267 15.10 16.36 -6.75
C GLU A 267 16.08 17.08 -7.67
N TYR A 268 16.50 16.36 -8.70
CA TYR A 268 17.41 16.82 -9.74
C TYR A 268 16.63 17.20 -10.99
N THR A 269 16.93 18.37 -11.53
CA THR A 269 16.39 18.86 -12.80
C THR A 269 17.59 19.16 -13.69
N ASP A 270 17.61 18.58 -14.90
CA ASP A 270 18.62 18.93 -15.91
C ASP A 270 18.56 20.45 -16.11
N GLN A 271 19.67 21.16 -15.86
CA GLN A 271 19.79 22.60 -16.07
C GLN A 271 19.82 22.94 -17.57
#